data_AF-A0A9D5G7I2-F1
#
_entry.id   AF-A0A9D5G7I2-F1
#
_cell.length_a   1.000
_cell.length_b   1.000
_cell.length_c   1.000
_cell.angle_alpha   90.00
_cell.angle_beta   90.00
_cell.angle_gamma   90.00
#
_symmetry.space_group_name_H-M   'P 1'
#
loop_
_entity.id
_entity.type
_entity.pdbx_description
1 polymer ?
#
loop_
_entity_poly.entity_id
_entity_poly.type
_entity_poly.pdbx_seq_one_letter_code
_entity_poly.pdbx_strand_id
1 'polypeptide(L)'
;MFGNPMEIAILVGAAVLLFGADRVPKLARGFGQAKKEFMVGQAEADVAAERAHAEARARAEAAATETAMVREAPNANGVVMGSTSVPSEPPLPRD
;
A
#
# COMPACT_ATOMS: atom_id res chain seq x y z
N MET A 1 19.14 14.79 -37.49
CA MET A 1 19.43 13.35 -37.38
C MET A 1 20.54 13.22 -36.35
N PHE A 2 20.20 12.97 -35.08
CA PHE A 2 21.19 12.73 -34.03
C PHE A 2 21.37 11.22 -33.87
N GLY A 3 22.60 10.77 -33.73
CA GLY A 3 22.92 9.34 -33.51
C GLY A 3 23.71 8.70 -34.63
N ASN A 4 24.29 9.49 -35.54
CA ASN A 4 25.29 8.94 -36.43
C ASN A 4 26.54 8.51 -35.60
N PRO A 5 27.27 7.45 -36.00
CA PRO A 5 28.41 6.97 -35.23
C PRO A 5 29.50 8.01 -35.01
N MET A 6 29.68 8.94 -35.94
CA MET A 6 30.69 10.00 -35.83
C MET A 6 30.33 11.08 -34.80
N GLU A 7 29.06 11.49 -34.71
CA GLU A 7 28.56 12.41 -33.69
C GLU A 7 28.75 11.81 -32.30
N ILE A 8 28.42 10.53 -32.15
CA ILE A 8 28.64 9.81 -30.88
C ILE A 8 30.14 9.79 -30.55
N ALA A 9 31.01 9.49 -31.53
CA ALA A 9 32.45 9.51 -31.31
C ALA A 9 32.97 10.91 -30.92
N ILE A 10 32.47 11.97 -31.54
CA ILE A 10 32.84 13.36 -31.21
C ILE A 10 32.37 13.71 -29.79
N LEU A 11 31.14 13.34 -29.41
CA LEU A 11 30.61 13.60 -28.06
C LEU A 11 31.38 12.83 -26.99
N VAL A 12 31.69 11.56 -27.24
CA VAL A 12 32.52 10.75 -26.33
C VAL A 12 33.93 11.33 -26.25
N GLY A 13 34.53 11.72 -27.38
CA GLY A 13 35.83 12.39 -27.41
C GLY A 13 35.83 13.70 -26.62
N ALA A 14 34.82 14.54 -26.81
CA ALA A 14 34.66 15.78 -26.05
C ALA A 14 34.52 15.50 -24.55
N ALA A 15 33.66 14.55 -24.15
CA ALA A 15 33.52 14.16 -22.75
C ALA A 15 34.85 13.66 -22.15
N VAL A 16 35.62 12.88 -22.90
CA VAL A 16 36.95 12.42 -22.46
C VAL A 16 37.94 13.60 -22.34
N LEU A 17 37.88 14.61 -23.20
CA LEU A 17 38.71 15.83 -23.06
C LEU A 17 38.33 16.65 -21.82
N LEU A 18 37.04 16.79 -21.52
CA LEU A 18 36.56 17.58 -20.39
C LEU A 18 36.80 16.88 -19.05
N PHE A 19 36.52 15.59 -18.97
CA PHE A 19 36.52 14.83 -17.72
C PHE A 19 37.76 13.94 -17.53
N GLY A 20 38.49 13.65 -18.60
CA GLY A 20 39.61 12.71 -18.61
C GLY A 20 39.17 11.26 -18.84
N ALA A 21 40.02 10.49 -19.52
CA ALA A 21 39.75 9.09 -19.89
C ALA A 21 39.54 8.18 -18.67
N ASP A 22 40.10 8.53 -17.50
CA ASP A 22 39.98 7.74 -16.28
C ASP A 22 38.70 7.99 -15.48
N ARG A 23 38.06 9.16 -15.66
CA ARG A 23 36.93 9.57 -14.81
C ARG A 23 35.60 9.09 -15.36
N VAL A 24 35.41 9.14 -16.68
CA VAL A 24 34.17 8.68 -17.34
C VAL A 24 33.84 7.21 -17.01
N PRO A 25 34.79 6.25 -17.09
CA PRO A 25 34.49 4.85 -16.77
C PRO A 25 34.25 4.62 -15.27
N LYS A 26 34.96 5.36 -14.40
CA LYS A 26 34.77 5.26 -12.94
C LYS A 26 33.38 5.74 -12.52
N LEU A 27 32.93 6.86 -13.09
CA LEU A 27 31.59 7.39 -12.86
C LEU A 27 30.52 6.45 -13.41
N ALA A 28 30.68 5.92 -14.63
CA ALA A 28 29.73 4.98 -15.22
C ALA A 28 29.55 3.71 -14.35
N ARG A 29 30.64 3.19 -13.76
CA ARG A 29 30.58 2.04 -12.86
C ARG A 29 29.82 2.34 -11.58
N GLY A 30 30.15 3.43 -10.89
CA GLY A 30 29.46 3.81 -9.65
C GLY A 30 27.97 4.11 -9.89
N PHE A 31 27.67 4.87 -10.95
CA PHE A 31 26.29 5.19 -11.31
C PHE A 31 25.50 3.96 -11.76
N GLY A 32 26.15 3.04 -12.47
CA GLY A 32 25.55 1.76 -12.86
C GLY A 32 25.23 0.86 -11.68
N GLN A 33 26.12 0.78 -10.68
CA GLN A 33 25.88 0.04 -9.44
C GLN A 33 24.74 0.65 -8.63
N ALA A 34 24.76 1.98 -8.42
CA ALA A 34 23.70 2.68 -7.70
C ALA A 34 22.32 2.50 -8.37
N LYS A 35 22.25 2.61 -9.70
CA LYS A 35 21.02 2.35 -10.45
C LYS A 35 20.56 0.90 -10.29
N LYS A 36 21.49 -0.06 -10.31
CA LYS A 36 21.16 -1.49 -10.13
C LYS A 36 20.57 -1.75 -8.74
N GLU A 37 21.24 -1.29 -7.68
CA GLU A 37 20.76 -1.44 -6.30
C GLU A 37 19.40 -0.76 -6.09
N PHE A 38 19.19 0.40 -6.71
CA PHE A 38 17.90 1.08 -6.69
C PHE A 38 16.78 0.28 -7.36
N MET A 39 17.05 -0.34 -8.52
CA MET A 39 16.06 -1.18 -9.20
C MET A 39 15.73 -2.44 -8.41
N VAL A 40 16.74 -3.05 -7.76
CA VAL A 40 16.53 -4.20 -6.86
C VAL A 40 15.68 -3.79 -5.66
N GLY A 41 16.03 -2.69 -4.99
CA GLY A 41 15.27 -2.17 -3.85
C GLY A 41 13.82 -1.81 -4.21
N GLN A 42 13.57 -1.24 -5.39
CA GLN A 42 12.21 -0.99 -5.88
C GLN A 42 11.42 -2.29 -6.05
N ALA A 43 12.01 -3.29 -6.71
CA ALA A 43 11.35 -4.57 -6.92
C ALA A 43 11.05 -5.30 -5.59
N GLU A 44 11.97 -5.24 -4.64
CA GLU A 44 11.75 -5.80 -3.29
C GLU A 44 10.65 -5.05 -2.53
N ALA A 45 10.59 -3.73 -2.63
CA ALA A 45 9.56 -2.91 -2.01
C ALA A 45 8.17 -3.23 -2.58
N ASP A 46 8.04 -3.38 -3.90
CA ASP A 46 6.77 -3.74 -4.56
C ASP A 46 6.27 -5.11 -4.08
N VAL A 47 7.16 -6.11 -4.01
CA VAL A 47 6.82 -7.46 -3.50
C VAL A 47 6.43 -7.41 -2.02
N ALA A 48 7.13 -6.61 -1.21
CA ALA A 48 6.81 -6.46 0.21
C ALA A 48 5.45 -5.79 0.41
N ALA A 49 5.13 -4.77 -0.39
CA ALA A 49 3.83 -4.10 -0.37
C ALA A 49 2.70 -5.07 -0.71
N GLU A 50 2.85 -5.86 -1.79
CA GLU A 50 1.85 -6.85 -2.20
C GLU A 50 1.61 -7.90 -1.10
N ARG A 51 2.67 -8.40 -0.47
CA ARG A 51 2.56 -9.33 0.66
C ARG A 51 1.83 -8.70 1.86
N ALA A 52 2.17 -7.46 2.22
CA ALA A 52 1.51 -6.77 3.32
C ALA A 52 0.01 -6.59 3.05
N HIS A 53 -0.38 -6.26 1.81
CA HIS A 53 -1.78 -6.17 1.41
C HIS A 53 -2.50 -7.52 1.47
N ALA A 54 -1.87 -8.59 0.98
CA ALA A 54 -2.41 -9.94 1.02
C ALA A 54 -2.63 -10.42 2.47
N GLU A 55 -1.66 -10.19 3.35
CA GLU A 55 -1.76 -10.54 4.78
C GLU A 55 -2.86 -9.75 5.49
N ALA A 56 -2.98 -8.44 5.22
CA ALA A 56 -4.03 -7.60 5.78
C ALA A 56 -5.42 -8.10 5.36
N ARG A 57 -5.57 -8.50 4.09
CA ARG A 57 -6.81 -9.07 3.57
C ARG A 57 -7.14 -10.41 4.23
N ALA A 58 -6.17 -11.32 4.34
CA ALA A 58 -6.37 -12.62 4.98
C ALA A 58 -6.80 -12.49 6.45
N ARG A 59 -6.23 -11.52 7.19
CA ARG A 59 -6.66 -11.22 8.57
C ARG A 59 -8.07 -10.66 8.65
N ALA A 60 -8.45 -9.77 7.74
CA ALA A 60 -9.80 -9.22 7.70
C ALA A 60 -10.85 -10.31 7.41
N GLU A 61 -10.54 -11.23 6.50
CA GLU A 61 -11.40 -12.38 6.18
C GLU A 61 -11.50 -13.35 7.38
N ALA A 62 -10.39 -13.66 8.05
CA ALA A 62 -10.40 -14.48 9.26
C ALA A 62 -11.24 -13.87 10.40
N ALA A 63 -11.08 -12.56 10.65
CA ALA A 63 -11.85 -11.84 11.66
C ALA A 63 -13.35 -11.76 11.33
N ALA A 64 -13.70 -11.61 10.04
CA ALA A 64 -15.09 -11.62 9.59
C ALA A 64 -15.74 -13.01 9.79
N THR A 65 -14.99 -14.08 9.53
CA THR A 65 -15.48 -15.45 9.70
C THR A 65 -15.65 -15.78 11.19
N GLU A 66 -14.71 -15.38 12.05
CA GLU A 66 -14.82 -15.54 13.51
C GLU A 66 -16.02 -14.76 14.10
N THR A 67 -16.25 -13.53 13.62
CA THR A 67 -17.40 -12.70 14.03
C THR A 67 -18.73 -13.31 13.58
N ALA A 68 -18.78 -13.96 12.42
CA ALA A 68 -19.97 -14.65 11.92
C ALA A 68 -20.29 -15.91 12.74
N MET A 69 -19.27 -16.70 13.12
CA MET A 69 -19.43 -17.89 13.96
C MET A 69 -19.93 -17.55 15.38
N VAL A 70 -19.53 -16.40 15.93
CA VAL A 70 -19.97 -15.94 17.26
C VAL A 70 -21.41 -15.38 17.24
N ARG A 71 -21.90 -14.90 16.09
CA ARG A 71 -23.26 -14.36 15.95
C ARG A 71 -24.34 -15.42 15.70
N GLU A 72 -23.96 -16.62 15.27
CA GLU A 72 -24.87 -17.74 14.99
C GLU A 72 -25.08 -18.63 16.23
N ALA A 73 -25.38 -18.03 17.38
CA ALA A 73 -26.08 -18.69 18.49
C ALA A 73 -27.56 -18.23 18.45
N PRO A 74 -28.53 -19.16 18.43
CA PRO A 74 -29.85 -18.88 17.85
C PRO A 74 -30.65 -17.93 18.73
N ASN A 75 -31.10 -16.81 18.16
CA ASN A 75 -32.31 -16.16 18.66
C ASN A 75 -33.49 -17.06 18.24
N ALA A 76 -34.03 -17.77 19.21
CA ALA A 76 -35.29 -18.49 19.08
C ALA A 76 -36.28 -17.79 20.01
N ASN A 77 -36.92 -16.74 19.51
CA ASN A 77 -38.33 -16.41 19.73
C ASN A 77 -38.59 -14.93 19.41
N GLY A 78 -39.10 -14.71 18.20
CA GLY A 78 -40.02 -13.62 17.98
C GLY A 78 -41.33 -13.94 18.70
N VAL A 79 -41.68 -13.14 19.70
CA VAL A 79 -43.06 -12.97 20.13
C VAL A 79 -43.36 -11.48 20.07
N VAL A 80 -43.97 -11.09 18.96
CA VAL A 80 -44.62 -9.80 18.77
C VAL A 80 -45.98 -9.91 19.45
N MET A 81 -46.10 -9.38 20.67
CA MET A 81 -47.36 -9.27 21.41
C MET A 81 -47.34 -7.88 22.04
N GLY A 82 -48.06 -6.92 21.52
CA GLY A 82 -49.48 -6.76 21.83
C GLY A 82 -49.62 -5.47 22.64
N SER A 83 -50.50 -4.58 22.18
CA SER A 83 -50.89 -3.31 22.79
C SER A 83 -50.97 -3.28 24.32
N THR A 84 -50.52 -2.18 24.94
CA THR A 84 -50.97 -1.48 26.18
C THR A 84 -49.74 -0.84 26.84
N SER A 85 -49.69 0.39 27.37
CA SER A 85 -50.62 1.48 27.66
C SER A 85 -49.77 2.72 27.98
N VAL A 86 -50.30 3.91 27.68
CA VAL A 86 -49.74 5.23 28.03
C VAL A 86 -49.42 5.30 29.54
N PRO A 87 -48.21 5.71 29.97
CA PRO A 87 -47.98 6.04 31.37
C PRO A 87 -48.59 7.42 31.69
N SER A 88 -49.65 7.42 32.50
CA SER A 88 -50.27 8.62 33.07
C SER A 88 -49.27 9.34 33.97
N GLU A 89 -49.01 10.62 33.67
CA GLU A 89 -48.18 11.53 34.45
C GLU A 89 -48.75 11.70 35.88
N PRO A 90 -47.93 11.67 36.95
CA PRO A 90 -48.39 11.86 38.32
C PRO A 90 -48.75 13.34 38.60
N PRO A 91 -49.77 13.63 39.43
CA PRO A 91 -50.20 15.01 39.68
C PRO A 91 -49.20 15.76 40.57
N LEU A 92 -48.88 16.99 40.17
CA LEU A 92 -48.09 17.95 40.95
C LEU A 92 -48.83 18.35 42.24
N PRO A 93 -48.17 18.31 43.42
CA PRO A 93 -48.73 18.88 44.64
C PRO A 93 -48.75 20.41 44.57
N ARG A 94 -49.86 21.01 44.98
CA ARG A 94 -50.01 22.46 45.19
C ARG A 94 -49.73 22.76 46.66
N ASP A 95 -48.66 23.51 46.92
CA ASP A 95 -48.43 24.25 48.17
C ASP A 95 -48.02 25.69 47.83
#